data_AF-A0A9E5QX14-F1
#
_entry.id   AF-A0A9E5QX14-F1
#
_cell.length_a   1.000
_cell.length_b   1.000
_cell.length_c   1.000
_cell.angle_alpha   90.00
_cell.angle_beta   90.00
_cell.angle_gamma   90.00
#
_symmetry.space_group_name_H-M   'P 1'
#
loop_
_entity.id
_entity.type
_entity.pdbx_description
1 polymer ?
#
loop_
_entity_poly.entity_id
_entity_poly.type
_entity_poly.pdbx_seq_one_letter_code
_entity_poly.pdbx_strand_id
1 'polypeptide(L)'
;RELRTHHPEASLPYQYQALKLIKEIQQASRVYVARVGFEPPPLEEKGKRLTGDLSKARSRQWARTTESPTDYPYLQQLSEKLAASLSQEKAEIAPALYQMAAEELAQIALLRPGRFLKGLQLMQALAQQKLKGPARREARQLLLGLIWQALPSSVHQPGKPQGDIDPMEVDFWNRLQN
;
A
#
# COMPACT_ATOMS: atom_id res chain seq x y z
N ARG A 1 51.22 -48.68 -52.11
CA ARG A 1 50.07 -48.97 -51.21
C ARG A 1 50.63 -49.74 -50.01
N GLU A 2 51.32 -49.07 -49.09
CA GLU A 2 52.07 -49.72 -47.98
C GLU A 2 51.90 -49.06 -46.61
N LEU A 3 51.20 -47.92 -46.51
CA LEU A 3 51.10 -47.15 -45.27
C LEU A 3 49.94 -47.61 -44.37
N ARG A 4 49.65 -48.90 -44.28
CA ARG A 4 48.55 -49.42 -43.42
C ARG A 4 48.95 -50.49 -42.41
N THR A 5 50.21 -50.88 -42.36
CA THR A 5 50.74 -51.83 -41.37
C THR A 5 52.14 -51.40 -40.92
N HIS A 6 52.21 -50.28 -40.21
CA HIS A 6 53.41 -49.93 -39.45
C HIS A 6 53.36 -50.64 -38.11
N HIS A 7 54.26 -51.61 -37.92
CA HIS A 7 54.46 -52.44 -36.74
C HIS A 7 54.12 -51.71 -35.41
N PRO A 8 52.95 -51.99 -34.78
CA PRO A 8 52.50 -51.24 -33.61
C PRO A 8 53.47 -51.40 -32.43
N GLU A 9 54.11 -52.58 -32.31
CA GLU A 9 55.10 -52.87 -31.26
C GLU A 9 56.33 -51.97 -31.34
N ALA A 10 56.80 -51.63 -32.56
CA ALA A 10 57.94 -50.74 -32.75
C ALA A 10 57.65 -49.28 -32.35
N SER A 11 56.37 -48.89 -32.31
CA SER A 11 55.95 -47.53 -31.91
C SER A 11 55.72 -47.37 -30.41
N LEU A 12 55.64 -48.49 -29.67
CA LEU A 12 55.39 -48.55 -28.24
C LEU A 12 56.30 -47.63 -27.38
N PRO A 13 57.63 -47.56 -27.59
CA PRO A 13 58.49 -46.69 -26.78
C PRO A 13 58.13 -45.19 -26.93
N TYR A 14 57.75 -44.76 -28.14
CA TYR A 14 57.36 -43.38 -28.41
C TYR A 14 55.99 -43.04 -27.81
N GLN A 15 55.07 -44.02 -27.78
CA GLN A 15 53.78 -43.85 -27.12
C GLN A 15 53.93 -43.64 -25.61
N TYR A 16 54.83 -44.38 -24.95
CA TYR A 16 55.11 -44.15 -23.52
C TYR A 16 55.72 -42.79 -23.26
N GLN A 17 56.60 -42.30 -24.15
CA GLN A 17 57.15 -40.95 -24.06
C GLN A 17 56.05 -39.89 -24.18
N ALA A 18 55.15 -40.02 -25.17
CA ALA A 18 54.02 -39.12 -25.33
C ALA A 18 53.08 -39.15 -24.11
N LEU A 19 52.78 -40.35 -23.59
CA LEU A 19 51.94 -40.51 -22.40
C LEU A 19 52.56 -39.85 -21.16
N LYS A 20 53.89 -39.95 -21.00
CA LYS A 20 54.61 -39.31 -19.90
C LYS A 20 54.49 -37.78 -19.98
N LEU A 21 54.74 -37.21 -21.16
CA LEU A 21 54.64 -35.76 -21.38
C LEU A 21 53.21 -35.25 -21.13
N ILE A 22 52.20 -35.98 -21.60
CA ILE A 22 50.79 -35.63 -21.35
C ILE A 22 50.50 -35.62 -19.85
N LYS A 23 50.97 -36.63 -19.10
CA LYS A 23 50.79 -36.70 -17.65
C LYS A 23 51.51 -35.57 -16.92
N GLU A 24 52.72 -35.21 -17.34
CA GLU A 24 53.46 -34.08 -16.76
C GLU A 24 52.71 -32.76 -16.94
N ILE A 25 52.18 -32.51 -18.14
CA ILE A 25 51.34 -31.32 -18.42
C ILE A 25 50.08 -31.32 -17.54
N GLN A 26 49.42 -32.47 -17.40
CA GLN A 26 48.22 -32.59 -16.56
C GLN A 26 48.53 -32.29 -15.08
N GLN A 27 49.64 -32.81 -14.54
CA GLN A 27 50.03 -32.51 -13.17
C GLN A 27 50.46 -31.05 -13.00
N ALA A 28 51.17 -30.47 -13.96
CA ALA A 28 51.59 -29.07 -13.93
C ALA A 28 50.39 -28.10 -13.99
N SER A 29 49.31 -28.47 -14.70
CA SER A 29 48.06 -27.70 -14.75
C SER A 29 47.23 -27.79 -13.47
N ARG A 30 47.55 -28.72 -12.57
CA ARG A 30 46.76 -28.95 -11.37
C ARG A 30 46.99 -27.82 -10.37
N VAL A 31 46.08 -26.86 -10.37
CA VAL A 31 46.06 -25.77 -9.39
C VAL A 31 45.62 -26.32 -8.04
N TYR A 32 46.58 -26.58 -7.15
CA TYR A 32 46.31 -26.89 -5.74
C TYR A 32 46.11 -25.60 -4.97
N VAL A 33 44.85 -25.21 -4.77
CA VAL A 33 44.53 -24.21 -3.75
C VAL A 33 44.51 -24.92 -2.41
N ALA A 34 45.42 -24.58 -1.52
CA ALA A 34 45.30 -24.97 -0.12
C ALA A 34 43.95 -24.41 0.38
N ARG A 35 43.01 -25.29 0.75
CA ARG A 35 41.77 -24.88 1.41
C ARG A 35 42.13 -24.40 2.81
N VAL A 36 42.59 -23.16 2.92
CA VAL A 36 42.52 -22.42 4.18
C VAL A 36 41.05 -22.06 4.32
N GLY A 37 40.30 -22.94 4.99
CA GLY A 37 38.92 -22.65 5.33
C GLY A 37 38.90 -21.37 6.15
N PHE A 38 38.17 -20.37 5.70
CA PHE A 38 37.86 -19.23 6.53
C PHE A 38 37.01 -19.75 7.69
N GLU A 39 37.55 -19.79 8.90
CA GLU A 39 36.74 -19.95 10.10
C GLU A 39 36.11 -18.59 10.40
N PRO A 40 34.81 -18.40 10.14
CA PRO A 40 34.16 -17.15 10.51
C PRO A 40 34.28 -17.00 12.03
N PRO A 41 34.66 -15.82 12.53
CA PRO A 41 34.66 -15.57 13.95
C PRO A 41 33.26 -15.89 14.52
N PRO A 42 33.18 -16.48 15.72
CA PRO A 42 31.91 -16.89 16.30
C PRO A 42 30.97 -15.68 16.40
N LEU A 43 29.76 -15.82 15.87
CA LEU A 43 28.74 -14.79 15.94
C LEU A 43 28.30 -14.64 17.40
N GLU A 44 28.50 -13.46 17.99
CA GLU A 44 27.97 -13.11 19.31
C GLU A 44 26.43 -12.92 19.23
N GLU A 45 25.68 -14.03 19.21
CA GLU A 45 24.22 -14.00 19.09
C GLU A 45 23.53 -13.22 20.22
N LYS A 46 24.14 -13.20 21.41
CA LYS A 46 23.58 -12.58 22.62
C LYS A 46 23.74 -11.06 22.69
N GLY A 47 24.75 -10.49 22.03
CA GLY A 47 25.09 -9.07 22.17
C GLY A 47 24.50 -8.13 21.10
N LYS A 48 24.11 -8.68 19.94
CA LYS A 48 23.75 -7.86 18.77
C LYS A 48 22.37 -8.16 18.17
N ARG A 49 21.66 -9.17 18.67
CA ARG A 49 20.31 -9.49 18.19
C ARG A 49 19.25 -8.80 19.06
N LEU A 50 18.38 -8.03 18.40
CA LEU A 50 17.06 -7.64 18.91
C LEU A 50 17.00 -6.81 20.22
N THR A 51 18.08 -6.15 20.65
CA THR A 51 17.99 -5.27 21.83
C THR A 51 17.28 -3.94 21.55
N GLY A 52 16.98 -3.65 20.27
CA GLY A 52 16.33 -2.44 19.72
C GLY A 52 15.75 -1.50 20.78
N ASP A 53 16.61 -0.66 21.36
CA ASP A 53 16.22 0.23 22.44
C ASP A 53 15.43 1.39 21.86
N LEU A 54 14.10 1.27 21.91
CA LEU A 54 13.16 2.29 21.48
C LEU A 54 12.98 3.39 22.52
N SER A 55 13.74 3.42 23.63
CA SER A 55 13.64 4.47 24.66
C SER A 55 13.83 5.89 24.11
N LYS A 56 14.64 6.03 23.05
CA LYS A 56 14.83 7.30 22.32
C LYS A 56 13.84 7.50 21.16
N ALA A 57 13.09 6.48 20.78
CA ALA A 57 12.10 6.55 19.71
C ALA A 57 10.79 7.10 20.30
N ARG A 58 10.64 8.43 20.28
CA ARG A 58 9.37 9.07 20.65
C ARG A 58 8.33 8.77 19.58
N SER A 59 7.20 8.16 19.95
CA SER A 59 6.04 8.09 19.07
C SER A 59 5.54 9.51 18.82
N ARG A 60 5.88 10.06 17.66
CA ARG A 60 5.48 11.41 17.28
C ARG A 60 4.02 11.35 16.82
N GLN A 61 3.10 11.54 17.76
CA GLN A 61 1.68 11.70 17.46
C GLN A 61 1.49 13.13 16.92
N TRP A 62 1.49 13.28 15.60
CA TRP A 62 1.08 14.53 14.99
C TRP A 62 -0.44 14.63 15.02
N ALA A 63 -0.95 15.66 15.70
CA ALA A 63 -2.31 16.12 15.48
C ALA A 63 -2.37 16.66 14.04
N ARG A 64 -2.92 15.85 13.13
CA ARG A 64 -3.16 16.29 11.76
C ARG A 64 -4.48 17.04 11.73
N THR A 65 -4.41 18.36 11.67
CA THR A 65 -5.58 19.17 11.32
C THR A 65 -5.77 19.01 9.81
N THR A 66 -6.76 18.20 9.41
CA THR A 66 -7.15 18.10 8.01
C THR A 66 -8.14 19.21 7.73
N GLU A 67 -7.64 20.38 7.34
CA GLU A 67 -8.47 21.45 6.76
C GLU A 67 -8.81 21.07 5.31
N SER A 68 -9.57 19.98 5.13
CA SER A 68 -10.12 19.70 3.82
C SER A 68 -11.29 20.67 3.61
N PRO A 69 -11.29 21.51 2.57
CA PRO A 69 -12.47 22.27 2.20
C PRO A 69 -13.56 21.27 1.88
N THR A 70 -14.55 21.14 2.76
CA THR A 70 -15.68 20.27 2.50
C THR A 70 -16.64 21.02 1.58
N ASP A 71 -16.61 20.69 0.29
CA ASP A 71 -17.52 21.26 -0.71
C ASP A 71 -19.00 20.99 -0.37
N TYR A 72 -19.29 19.90 0.35
CA TYR A 72 -20.64 19.43 0.70
C TYR A 72 -20.74 18.93 2.16
N PRO A 73 -20.78 19.85 3.15
CA PRO A 73 -20.73 19.50 4.57
C PRO A 73 -21.93 18.69 5.04
N TYR A 74 -23.14 18.96 4.54
CA TYR A 74 -24.33 18.25 4.98
C TYR A 74 -24.39 16.82 4.43
N LEU A 75 -23.90 16.58 3.22
CA LEU A 75 -23.77 15.24 2.64
C LEU A 75 -22.76 14.37 3.40
N GLN A 76 -21.63 14.93 3.82
CA GLN A 76 -20.66 14.21 4.66
C GLN A 76 -21.27 13.84 6.01
N GLN A 77 -21.84 14.81 6.73
CA GLN A 77 -22.49 14.55 8.03
C GLN A 77 -23.62 13.53 7.92
N LEU A 78 -24.41 13.58 6.84
CA LEU A 78 -25.47 12.62 6.59
C LEU A 78 -24.89 11.23 6.35
N SER A 79 -23.83 11.09 5.56
CA SER A 79 -23.18 9.79 5.29
C SER A 79 -22.66 9.13 6.57
N GLU A 80 -22.03 9.90 7.47
CA GLU A 80 -21.52 9.43 8.76
C GLU A 80 -22.65 8.94 9.66
N LYS A 81 -23.71 9.75 9.80
CA LYS A 81 -24.86 9.39 10.63
C LYS A 81 -25.63 8.20 10.05
N LEU A 82 -25.72 8.09 8.72
CA LEU A 82 -26.32 6.93 8.07
C LEU A 82 -25.50 5.67 8.33
N ALA A 83 -24.18 5.72 8.18
CA ALA A 83 -23.28 4.61 8.49
C ALA A 83 -23.42 4.18 9.97
N ALA A 84 -23.42 5.14 10.89
CA ALA A 84 -23.66 4.89 12.31
C ALA A 84 -25.05 4.24 12.55
N SER A 85 -26.09 4.69 11.85
CA SER A 85 -27.45 4.16 11.97
C SER A 85 -27.65 2.75 11.41
N LEU A 86 -26.76 2.31 10.51
CA LEU A 86 -26.76 0.95 9.99
C LEU A 86 -26.07 -0.03 10.95
N SER A 87 -25.11 0.46 11.74
CA SER A 87 -24.41 -0.29 12.79
C SER A 87 -25.18 -0.31 14.11
N GLN A 88 -25.78 0.81 14.50
CA GLN A 88 -26.61 0.97 15.70
C GLN A 88 -28.02 1.40 15.29
N GLU A 89 -28.99 0.49 15.38
CA GLU A 89 -30.36 0.66 14.87
C GLU A 89 -31.12 1.85 15.49
N LYS A 90 -30.65 2.35 16.65
CA LYS A 90 -31.28 3.44 17.40
C LYS A 90 -30.82 4.84 17.00
N ALA A 91 -29.89 4.99 16.05
CA ALA A 91 -29.46 6.32 15.64
C ALA A 91 -30.58 7.03 14.85
N GLU A 92 -31.19 8.02 15.48
CA GLU A 92 -32.15 8.91 14.86
C GLU A 92 -31.42 10.03 14.11
N ILE A 93 -31.89 10.28 12.89
CA ILE A 93 -31.33 11.31 12.03
C ILE A 93 -32.40 12.39 11.90
N ALA A 94 -32.04 13.62 12.27
CA ALA A 94 -32.96 14.76 12.23
C ALA A 94 -33.49 14.98 10.79
N PRO A 95 -34.80 15.25 10.62
CA PRO A 95 -35.38 15.47 9.28
C PRO A 95 -34.77 16.67 8.55
N ALA A 96 -34.36 17.70 9.30
CA ALA A 96 -33.66 18.86 8.74
C ALA A 96 -32.35 18.49 8.04
N LEU A 97 -31.60 17.50 8.55
CA LEU A 97 -30.34 17.08 7.94
C LEU A 97 -30.57 16.44 6.55
N TYR A 98 -31.67 15.69 6.37
CA TYR A 98 -32.03 15.16 5.07
C TYR A 98 -32.40 16.25 4.06
N GLN A 99 -33.02 17.35 4.52
CA GLN A 99 -33.37 18.48 3.64
C GLN A 99 -32.13 19.24 3.18
N MET A 100 -31.24 19.60 4.11
CA MET A 100 -30.01 20.32 3.79
C MET A 100 -29.09 19.49 2.87
N ALA A 101 -28.95 18.20 3.14
CA ALA A 101 -28.19 17.30 2.27
C ALA A 101 -28.85 17.09 0.90
N ALA A 102 -30.19 17.15 0.82
CA ALA A 102 -30.90 17.07 -0.46
C ALA A 102 -30.68 18.32 -1.32
N GLU A 103 -30.57 19.51 -0.72
CA GLU A 103 -30.23 20.74 -1.43
C GLU A 103 -28.81 20.66 -2.03
N GLU A 104 -27.83 20.18 -1.26
CA GLU A 104 -26.47 19.94 -1.75
C GLU A 104 -26.44 18.90 -2.89
N LEU A 105 -27.17 17.79 -2.73
CA LEU A 105 -27.25 16.74 -3.75
C LEU A 105 -27.98 17.23 -5.01
N ALA A 106 -28.94 18.14 -4.88
CA ALA A 106 -29.60 18.77 -6.01
C ALA A 106 -28.63 19.62 -6.84
N GLN A 107 -27.70 20.33 -6.20
CA GLN A 107 -26.65 21.08 -6.91
C GLN A 107 -25.76 20.14 -7.74
N ILE A 108 -25.39 18.99 -7.19
CA ILE A 108 -24.62 17.96 -7.92
C ILE A 108 -25.47 17.34 -9.04
N ALA A 109 -26.77 17.14 -8.82
CA ALA A 109 -27.69 16.57 -9.80
C ALA A 109 -27.89 17.45 -11.03
N LEU A 110 -27.75 18.78 -10.91
CA LEU A 110 -27.78 19.70 -12.06
C LEU A 110 -26.65 19.40 -13.05
N LEU A 111 -25.48 18.98 -12.56
CA LEU A 111 -24.32 18.64 -13.38
C LEU A 111 -24.43 17.23 -14.00
N ARG A 112 -25.22 16.32 -13.38
CA ARG A 112 -25.45 14.95 -13.85
C ARG A 112 -26.92 14.56 -13.75
N PRO A 113 -27.79 15.07 -14.65
CA PRO A 113 -29.22 14.82 -14.59
C PRO A 113 -29.52 13.31 -14.70
N GLY A 114 -30.43 12.82 -13.86
CA GLY A 114 -30.96 11.44 -13.91
C GLY A 114 -30.35 10.46 -12.90
N ARG A 115 -29.09 10.62 -12.51
CA ARG A 115 -28.43 9.63 -11.62
C ARG A 115 -28.83 9.78 -10.14
N PHE A 116 -29.07 11.01 -9.71
CA PHE A 116 -29.29 11.38 -8.31
C PHE A 116 -30.76 11.60 -7.94
N LEU A 117 -31.69 11.51 -8.90
CA LEU A 117 -33.13 11.73 -8.68
C LEU A 117 -33.70 10.75 -7.65
N LYS A 118 -33.30 9.47 -7.74
CA LYS A 118 -33.75 8.44 -6.79
C LYS A 118 -33.26 8.74 -5.36
N GLY A 119 -32.06 9.30 -5.23
CA GLY A 119 -31.49 9.73 -3.95
C GLY A 119 -32.32 10.85 -3.30
N LEU A 120 -32.72 11.85 -4.08
CA LEU A 120 -33.58 12.94 -3.60
C LEU A 120 -34.94 12.43 -3.13
N GLN A 121 -35.58 11.53 -3.89
CA GLN A 121 -36.85 10.91 -3.50
C GLN A 121 -36.73 10.14 -2.17
N LEU A 122 -35.65 9.37 -2.01
CA LEU A 122 -35.40 8.62 -0.77
C LEU A 122 -35.14 9.55 0.42
N MET A 123 -34.35 10.62 0.24
CA MET A 123 -34.13 11.63 1.29
C MET A 123 -35.45 12.28 1.72
N GLN A 124 -36.30 12.64 0.75
CA GLN A 124 -37.60 13.24 1.05
C GLN A 124 -38.54 12.26 1.78
N ALA A 125 -38.58 11.00 1.37
CA ALA A 125 -39.38 9.96 2.03
C ALA A 125 -38.90 9.68 3.47
N LEU A 126 -37.58 9.72 3.70
CA LEU A 126 -36.97 9.55 5.03
C LEU A 126 -37.19 10.78 5.92
N ALA A 127 -37.13 12.00 5.36
CA ALA A 127 -37.42 13.25 6.06
C ALA A 127 -38.89 13.31 6.53
N GLN A 128 -39.82 12.82 5.69
CA GLN A 128 -41.25 12.73 6.01
C GLN A 128 -41.60 11.53 6.91
N GLN A 129 -40.61 10.74 7.36
CA GLN A 129 -40.79 9.56 8.20
C GLN A 129 -41.80 8.53 7.66
N LYS A 130 -41.98 8.49 6.32
CA LYS A 130 -42.94 7.59 5.66
C LYS A 130 -42.50 6.12 5.70
N LEU A 131 -41.20 5.87 5.83
CA LEU A 131 -40.60 4.54 5.83
C LEU A 131 -40.36 4.05 7.27
N LYS A 132 -40.89 2.86 7.60
CA LYS A 132 -40.75 2.21 8.90
C LYS A 132 -40.13 0.82 8.77
N GLY A 133 -39.48 0.33 9.84
CA GLY A 133 -38.95 -1.02 9.93
C GLY A 133 -37.89 -1.35 8.86
N PRO A 134 -37.95 -2.54 8.22
CA PRO A 134 -36.90 -3.02 7.31
C PRO A 134 -36.74 -2.14 6.06
N ALA A 135 -37.84 -1.60 5.52
CA ALA A 135 -37.81 -0.72 4.35
C ALA A 135 -37.02 0.59 4.62
N ARG A 136 -37.00 1.06 5.87
CA ARG A 136 -36.17 2.22 6.28
C ARG A 136 -34.69 1.89 6.22
N ARG A 137 -34.32 0.68 6.64
CA ARG A 137 -32.92 0.21 6.65
C ARG A 137 -32.40 0.04 5.22
N GLU A 138 -33.17 -0.60 4.36
CA GLU A 138 -32.84 -0.75 2.93
C GLU A 138 -32.70 0.62 2.23
N ALA A 139 -33.65 1.53 2.47
CA ALA A 139 -33.58 2.89 1.92
C ALA A 139 -32.31 3.63 2.37
N ARG A 140 -31.91 3.51 3.64
CA ARG A 140 -30.66 4.10 4.16
C ARG A 140 -29.41 3.49 3.53
N GLN A 141 -29.39 2.17 3.30
CA GLN A 141 -28.26 1.50 2.63
C GLN A 141 -28.10 1.96 1.19
N LEU A 142 -29.21 1.99 0.43
CA LEU A 142 -29.20 2.48 -0.96
C LEU A 142 -28.80 3.95 -1.03
N LEU A 143 -29.32 4.78 -0.11
CA LEU A 143 -28.96 6.18 -0.02
C LEU A 143 -27.47 6.38 0.25
N LEU A 144 -26.89 5.62 1.19
CA LEU A 144 -25.47 5.67 1.49
C LEU A 144 -24.63 5.37 0.24
N GLY A 145 -24.96 4.29 -0.49
CA GLY A 145 -24.27 3.97 -1.74
C GLY A 145 -24.35 5.07 -2.80
N LEU A 146 -25.49 5.76 -2.91
CA LEU A 146 -25.66 6.89 -3.84
C LEU A 146 -24.84 8.11 -3.42
N ILE A 147 -24.80 8.43 -2.12
CA ILE A 147 -24.03 9.56 -1.58
C ILE A 147 -22.52 9.35 -1.83
N TRP A 148 -22.03 8.12 -1.67
CA TRP A 148 -20.62 7.79 -1.96
C TRP A 148 -20.25 7.93 -3.44
N GLN A 149 -21.21 7.78 -4.36
CA GLN A 149 -20.99 8.05 -5.79
C GLN A 149 -21.06 9.56 -6.12
N ALA A 150 -21.73 10.35 -5.27
CA ALA A 150 -21.91 11.79 -5.47
C ALA A 150 -20.72 12.60 -4.93
N LEU A 151 -20.20 12.22 -3.77
CA LEU A 151 -19.09 12.91 -3.10
C LEU A 151 -17.82 12.78 -3.94
N PRO A 152 -17.07 13.88 -4.17
CA PRO A 152 -15.74 13.79 -4.74
C PRO A 152 -14.86 12.94 -3.79
N SER A 153 -14.04 12.06 -4.35
CA SER A 153 -13.04 11.33 -3.57
C SER A 153 -12.16 12.37 -2.88
N SER A 154 -12.27 12.48 -1.56
CA SER A 154 -11.43 13.39 -0.78
C SER A 154 -9.98 13.10 -1.11
N VAL A 155 -9.32 14.02 -1.79
CA VAL A 155 -7.88 13.95 -2.00
C VAL A 155 -7.29 14.20 -0.63
N HIS A 156 -6.83 13.13 0.01
CA HIS A 156 -6.22 13.22 1.34
C HIS A 156 -4.92 14.00 1.17
N GLN A 157 -4.98 15.32 1.34
CA GLN A 157 -3.77 16.11 1.42
C GLN A 157 -3.06 15.75 2.73
N PRO A 158 -1.74 15.54 2.70
CA PRO A 158 -1.00 15.30 3.92
C PRO A 158 -1.19 16.53 4.82
N GLY A 159 -1.84 16.34 5.96
CA GLY A 159 -2.08 17.41 6.92
C GLY A 159 -0.75 18.02 7.37
N LYS A 160 -0.70 19.36 7.40
CA LYS A 160 0.48 20.07 7.91
C LYS A 160 0.77 19.59 9.35
N PRO A 161 2.02 19.27 9.70
CA PRO A 161 2.35 18.90 11.06
C PRO A 161 2.06 20.10 11.97
N GLN A 162 1.27 19.90 13.03
CA GLN A 162 1.06 20.92 14.07
C GLN A 162 1.87 20.51 15.31
N GLY A 163 2.90 21.29 15.65
CA GLY A 163 3.82 21.00 16.77
C GLY A 163 5.13 21.79 16.69
N ASP A 164 6.11 21.40 17.51
CA ASP A 164 7.49 21.91 17.43
C ASP A 164 8.16 21.26 16.21
N ILE A 165 8.15 21.99 15.08
CA ILE A 165 8.61 21.52 13.77
C ILE A 165 10.05 21.99 13.59
N ASP A 166 10.94 21.09 13.14
CA ASP A 166 12.30 21.49 12.79
C ASP A 166 12.27 22.58 11.70
N PRO A 167 13.09 23.63 11.77
CA PRO A 167 13.08 24.73 10.79
C PRO A 167 13.23 24.26 9.34
N MET A 168 13.97 23.16 9.12
CA MET A 168 14.11 22.53 7.80
C MET A 168 12.81 21.89 7.27
N GLU A 169 11.97 21.34 8.16
CA GLU A 169 10.65 20.81 7.77
C GLU A 169 9.69 21.95 7.40
N VAL A 170 9.77 23.11 8.07
CA VAL A 170 8.97 24.29 7.73
C VAL A 170 9.30 24.79 6.32
N ASP A 171 10.58 24.89 5.98
CA ASP A 171 11.03 25.30 4.64
C ASP A 171 10.61 24.31 3.55
N PHE A 172 10.63 23.01 3.85
CA PHE A 172 10.14 21.97 2.95
C PHE A 172 8.64 22.17 2.64
N TRP A 173 7.81 22.44 3.67
CA TRP A 173 6.38 22.68 3.47
C TRP A 173 6.08 23.98 2.71
N ASN A 174 6.83 25.05 2.97
CA ASN A 174 6.66 26.31 2.25
C ASN A 174 7.00 26.19 0.76
N ARG A 175 7.97 25.34 0.40
CA ARG A 175 8.34 25.06 -1.01
C ARG A 175 7.31 24.23 -1.76
N LEU A 176 6.52 23.40 -1.09
CA LEU A 176 5.44 22.63 -1.71
C LEU A 176 4.21 23.48 -2.05
N GLN A 177 4.09 24.68 -1.47
CA GLN A 177 2.96 25.58 -1.70
C GLN A 177 3.20 26.64 -2.80
N ASN A 178 4.44 26.75 -3.31
CA ASN A 178 4.81 27.57 -4.47
C ASN A 178 4.98 26.69 -5.70
#